data_AF-A0A916GC24-F1
#
_entry.id   AF-A0A916GC24-F1
#
_cell.length_a   1.000
_cell.length_b   1.000
_cell.length_c   1.000
_cell.angle_alpha   90.00
_cell.angle_beta   90.00
_cell.angle_gamma   90.00
#
_symmetry.space_group_name_H-M   'P 1'
#
loop_
_entity.id
_entity.type
_entity.pdbx_description
1 polymer ?
#
loop_
_entity_poly.entity_id
_entity_poly.type
_entity_poly.pdbx_seq_one_letter_code
_entity_poly.pdbx_strand_id
1 'polypeptide(L)'
;MVAIADVDTFIKDGSAIDGHARHNTTSVYTAAEIFPMLPEKVSTDASSLNFDEDRLAIVVEMVIGVDGSLLDSNIYRAWVCNHAKLAYNSVAAWLEGNGAIPETIVAVQGLAENLQLQDRVARRMKNFRHIHGALSLETIEAKLVFDGDQIRTLE
;
A
#
# COMPACT_ATOMS: atom_id res chain seq x y z
N MET A 1 0.17 -12.37 -4.03
CA MET A 1 -0.44 -11.53 -5.08
C MET A 1 -0.45 -10.10 -4.60
N VAL A 2 -0.37 -9.13 -5.51
CA VAL A 2 -0.47 -7.70 -5.23
C VAL A 2 -1.55 -7.12 -6.14
N ALA A 3 -2.60 -6.54 -5.57
CA ALA A 3 -3.65 -5.88 -6.32
C ALA A 3 -3.43 -4.36 -6.29
N ILE A 4 -3.33 -3.74 -7.45
CA ILE A 4 -3.17 -2.30 -7.63
C ILE A 4 -4.44 -1.73 -8.25
N ALA A 5 -4.97 -0.64 -7.71
CA ALA A 5 -6.15 0.05 -8.23
C ALA A 5 -6.05 0.31 -9.75
N ASP A 6 -7.09 -0.07 -10.51
CA ASP A 6 -7.15 0.17 -11.95
C ASP A 6 -7.66 1.59 -12.27
N VAL A 7 -6.79 2.58 -12.11
CA VAL A 7 -7.12 4.00 -12.34
C VAL A 7 -7.45 4.29 -13.81
N ASP A 8 -6.81 3.58 -14.75
CA ASP A 8 -6.99 3.70 -16.21
C ASP A 8 -8.44 3.40 -16.66
N THR A 9 -9.15 2.59 -15.89
CA THR A 9 -10.58 2.36 -16.13
C THR A 9 -11.40 3.65 -16.02
N PHE A 10 -11.02 4.55 -15.11
CA PHE A 10 -11.73 5.81 -14.83
C PHE A 10 -11.20 7.00 -15.63
N ILE A 11 -9.91 7.02 -15.95
CA ILE A 11 -9.25 8.14 -16.60
C ILE A 11 -8.72 7.69 -17.96
N LYS A 12 -9.39 8.13 -19.04
CA LYS A 12 -8.97 7.81 -20.41
C LYS A 12 -7.79 8.67 -20.84
N ASP A 13 -6.90 8.05 -21.60
CA ASP A 13 -5.79 8.73 -22.26
C ASP A 13 -6.30 9.91 -23.11
N GLY A 14 -5.61 11.06 -22.99
CA GLY A 14 -5.96 12.30 -23.67
C GLY A 14 -7.16 13.05 -23.08
N SER A 15 -7.80 12.56 -22.01
CA SER A 15 -8.87 13.30 -21.33
C SER A 15 -8.33 14.53 -20.57
N ALA A 16 -9.22 15.45 -20.18
CA ALA A 16 -8.84 16.61 -19.38
C ALA A 16 -8.25 16.20 -18.01
N ILE A 17 -8.74 15.12 -17.42
CA ILE A 17 -8.21 14.58 -16.16
C ILE A 17 -6.81 13.99 -16.38
N ASP A 18 -6.59 13.26 -17.47
CA ASP A 18 -5.27 12.78 -17.87
C ASP A 18 -4.28 13.94 -18.10
N GLY A 19 -4.70 14.99 -18.81
CA GLY A 19 -3.90 16.21 -18.99
C GLY A 19 -3.51 16.87 -17.67
N HIS A 20 -4.44 16.95 -16.71
CA HIS A 20 -4.17 17.48 -15.38
C HIS A 20 -3.22 16.58 -14.57
N ALA A 21 -3.46 15.27 -14.58
CA ALA A 21 -2.59 14.29 -13.90
C ALA A 21 -1.16 14.33 -14.46
N ARG A 22 -1.01 14.41 -15.79
CA ARG A 22 0.28 14.58 -16.47
C ARG A 22 0.99 15.87 -16.08
N HIS A 23 0.25 16.97 -15.92
CA HIS A 23 0.81 18.24 -15.45
C HIS A 23 1.32 18.14 -14.00
N ASN A 24 0.50 17.57 -13.09
CA ASN A 24 0.85 17.49 -11.67
C ASN A 24 1.90 16.41 -11.37
N THR A 25 1.98 15.35 -12.19
CA THR A 25 2.90 14.20 -12.09
C THR A 25 2.68 13.30 -10.86
N THR A 26 2.47 13.87 -9.68
CA THR A 26 2.28 13.16 -8.41
C THR A 26 1.41 13.97 -7.47
N SER A 27 0.79 13.30 -6.50
CA SER A 27 0.21 13.98 -5.34
C SER A 27 1.36 14.53 -4.47
N VAL A 28 1.15 15.70 -3.88
CA VAL A 28 2.08 16.30 -2.92
C VAL A 28 1.48 16.19 -1.52
N TYR A 29 2.17 15.46 -0.64
CA TYR A 29 1.77 15.30 0.74
C TYR A 29 2.53 16.34 1.57
N THR A 30 1.83 17.38 2.00
CA THR A 30 2.36 18.31 3.00
C THR A 30 1.80 17.94 4.37
N ALA A 31 2.29 18.61 5.41
CA ALA A 31 1.79 18.42 6.75
C ALA A 31 0.33 18.86 6.94
N ALA A 32 -0.04 19.97 6.30
CA ALA A 32 -1.34 20.60 6.51
C ALA A 32 -2.38 20.11 5.49
N GLU A 33 -1.95 19.87 4.26
CA GLU A 33 -2.86 19.57 3.16
C GLU A 33 -2.22 18.58 2.17
N ILE A 34 -3.07 17.77 1.56
CA ILE A 34 -2.70 16.89 0.46
C ILE A 34 -3.14 17.58 -0.82
N PHE A 35 -2.23 17.76 -1.76
CA PHE A 35 -2.55 18.24 -3.11
C PHE A 35 -2.64 17.02 -4.03
N PRO A 36 -3.85 16.52 -4.34
CA PRO A 36 -3.99 15.26 -5.03
C PRO A 36 -3.70 15.42 -6.54
N MET A 37 -3.03 14.42 -7.11
CA MET A 37 -2.84 14.35 -8.57
C MET A 37 -4.16 14.20 -9.33
N LEU A 38 -5.12 13.49 -8.72
CA LEU A 38 -6.40 13.11 -9.31
C LEU A 38 -7.55 13.75 -8.51
N PRO A 39 -8.73 13.92 -9.11
CA PRO A 39 -9.92 14.31 -8.37
C PRO A 39 -10.22 13.33 -7.23
N GLU A 40 -10.63 13.83 -6.07
CA GLU A 40 -10.88 13.00 -4.88
C GLU A 40 -11.88 11.87 -5.12
N LYS A 41 -12.91 12.13 -5.93
CA LYS A 41 -13.90 11.12 -6.33
C LYS A 41 -13.27 9.90 -7.02
N VAL A 42 -12.12 10.08 -7.66
CA VAL A 42 -11.34 8.98 -8.24
C VAL A 42 -10.38 8.44 -7.20
N SER A 43 -9.49 9.27 -6.65
CA SER A 43 -8.38 8.81 -5.80
C SER A 43 -8.79 8.20 -4.46
N THR A 44 -9.89 8.67 -3.87
CA THR A 44 -10.32 8.31 -2.52
C THR A 44 -11.50 7.34 -2.52
N ASP A 45 -12.26 7.31 -3.62
CA ASP A 45 -13.48 6.51 -3.73
C ASP A 45 -13.41 5.49 -4.88
N ALA A 46 -13.58 5.95 -6.12
CA ALA A 46 -13.82 5.05 -7.25
C ALA A 46 -12.65 4.08 -7.53
N SER A 47 -11.40 4.53 -7.41
CA SER A 47 -10.23 3.67 -7.61
C SER A 47 -9.64 3.13 -6.30
N SER A 48 -9.91 3.77 -5.16
CA SER A 48 -9.42 3.30 -3.86
C SER A 48 -9.95 1.89 -3.56
N LEU A 49 -9.07 1.00 -3.08
CA LEU A 49 -9.41 -0.36 -2.66
C LEU A 49 -10.10 -0.34 -1.28
N ASN A 50 -11.26 0.31 -1.22
CA ASN A 50 -12.04 0.53 -0.01
C ASN A 50 -12.54 -0.80 0.58
N PHE A 51 -12.78 -0.76 1.89
CA PHE A 51 -13.15 -1.95 2.67
C PHE A 51 -14.53 -2.46 2.26
N ASP A 52 -14.64 -3.77 2.07
CA ASP A 52 -15.88 -4.49 1.74
C ASP A 52 -16.55 -4.00 0.45
N GLU A 53 -15.75 -3.54 -0.50
CA GLU A 53 -16.23 -3.10 -1.80
C GLU A 53 -15.48 -3.78 -2.94
N ASP A 54 -16.24 -4.20 -3.96
CA ASP A 54 -15.68 -4.72 -5.20
C ASP A 54 -15.02 -3.59 -6.00
N ARG A 55 -13.75 -3.81 -6.37
CA ARG A 55 -12.94 -2.86 -7.13
C ARG A 55 -12.20 -3.55 -8.26
N LEU A 56 -12.08 -2.86 -9.39
CA LEU A 56 -11.20 -3.28 -10.48
C LEU A 56 -9.75 -3.02 -10.09
N ALA A 57 -8.92 -4.03 -10.23
CA ALA A 57 -7.50 -3.97 -9.97
C ALA A 57 -6.70 -4.65 -11.07
N ILE A 58 -5.49 -4.14 -11.28
CA ILE A 58 -4.43 -4.87 -11.97
C ILE A 58 -3.72 -5.70 -10.91
N VAL A 59 -3.79 -7.02 -11.05
CA VAL A 59 -3.19 -7.99 -10.14
C VAL A 59 -1.86 -8.46 -10.70
N VAL A 60 -0.83 -8.37 -9.86
CA VAL A 60 0.47 -9.00 -10.08
C VAL A 60 0.55 -10.25 -9.21
N GLU A 61 0.54 -11.41 -9.86
CA GLU A 61 0.79 -12.70 -9.25
C GLU A 61 2.29 -13.02 -9.33
N MET A 62 2.85 -13.55 -8.24
CA MET A 62 4.28 -13.82 -8.13
C MET A 62 4.51 -15.11 -7.35
N VAL A 63 5.42 -15.93 -7.84
CA VAL A 63 5.98 -17.08 -7.11
C VAL A 63 7.37 -16.70 -6.64
N ILE A 64 7.55 -16.59 -5.31
CA ILE A 64 8.83 -16.22 -4.71
C ILE A 64 9.53 -17.46 -4.16
N GLY A 65 10.78 -17.65 -4.59
CA GLY A 65 11.65 -18.73 -4.15
C GLY A 65 12.02 -18.64 -2.67
N VAL A 66 12.56 -19.74 -2.14
CA VAL A 66 13.00 -19.80 -0.74
C VAL A 66 14.17 -18.85 -0.44
N ASP A 67 14.94 -18.51 -1.47
CA ASP A 67 16.05 -17.55 -1.44
C ASP A 67 15.60 -16.10 -1.63
N GLY A 68 14.31 -15.87 -1.95
CA GLY A 68 13.75 -14.55 -2.24
C GLY A 68 13.78 -14.15 -3.71
N SER A 69 14.23 -15.03 -4.62
CA SER A 69 14.19 -14.80 -6.08
C SER A 69 12.75 -14.87 -6.63
N LEU A 70 12.48 -14.15 -7.73
CA LEU A 70 11.23 -14.29 -8.47
C LEU A 70 11.34 -15.49 -9.42
N LEU A 71 10.49 -16.50 -9.22
CA LEU A 71 10.48 -17.71 -10.03
C LEU A 71 9.50 -17.63 -11.21
N ASP A 72 8.34 -17.03 -10.99
CA ASP A 72 7.31 -16.84 -11.99
C ASP A 72 6.45 -15.62 -11.66
N SER A 73 5.86 -15.02 -12.68
CA SER A 73 4.92 -13.92 -12.52
C SER A 73 3.88 -13.87 -13.63
N ASN A 74 2.70 -13.36 -13.28
CA ASN A 74 1.64 -13.08 -14.22
C ASN A 74 0.95 -11.76 -13.87
N ILE A 75 0.39 -11.09 -14.88
CA ILE A 75 -0.31 -9.81 -14.72
C ILE A 75 -1.65 -9.91 -15.42
N TYR A 76 -2.72 -9.60 -14.69
CA TYR A 76 -4.08 -9.62 -15.23
C TYR A 76 -5.00 -8.65 -14.50
N ARG A 77 -6.11 -8.29 -15.13
CA ARG A 77 -7.19 -7.51 -14.50
C ARG A 77 -8.12 -8.44 -13.74
N ALA A 78 -8.57 -8.04 -12.57
CA ALA A 78 -9.55 -8.78 -11.77
C ALA A 78 -10.43 -7.83 -10.94
N TRP A 79 -11.59 -8.34 -10.53
CA TRP A 79 -12.34 -7.77 -9.42
C TRP A 79 -11.75 -8.26 -8.11
N VAL A 80 -11.52 -7.36 -7.17
CA VAL A 80 -11.00 -7.65 -5.83
C VAL A 80 -11.90 -7.01 -4.78
N CYS A 81 -12.03 -7.66 -3.62
CA CYS A 81 -12.71 -7.11 -2.45
C CYS A 81 -11.72 -7.03 -1.28
N ASN A 82 -11.61 -5.86 -0.66
CA ASN A 82 -10.73 -5.66 0.48
C ASN A 82 -11.43 -6.04 1.79
N HIS A 83 -10.99 -7.14 2.40
CA HIS A 83 -11.61 -7.65 3.62
C HIS A 83 -11.09 -7.04 4.93
N ALA A 84 -10.05 -6.19 4.91
CA ALA A 84 -9.55 -5.56 6.12
C ALA A 84 -8.77 -4.26 5.88
N LYS A 85 -9.08 -3.22 6.66
CA LYS A 85 -8.24 -2.03 6.80
C LYS A 85 -7.30 -2.22 7.98
N LEU A 86 -6.01 -2.32 7.71
CA LEU A 86 -4.97 -2.61 8.70
C LEU A 86 -4.09 -1.39 8.95
N ALA A 87 -3.65 -1.21 10.19
CA ALA A 87 -2.73 -0.14 10.57
C ALA A 87 -1.33 -0.71 10.81
N TYR A 88 -0.29 -0.05 10.27
CA TYR A 88 1.09 -0.53 10.35
C TYR A 88 1.54 -0.83 11.78
N ASN A 89 1.29 0.09 12.73
CA ASN A 89 1.77 -0.05 14.10
C ASN A 89 1.21 -1.31 14.80
N SER A 90 -0.08 -1.60 14.60
CA SER A 90 -0.71 -2.76 15.26
C SER A 90 -0.31 -4.08 14.60
N VAL A 91 -0.17 -4.10 13.27
CA VAL A 91 0.31 -5.29 12.54
C VAL A 91 1.78 -5.56 12.87
N ALA A 92 2.63 -4.54 12.89
CA ALA A 92 4.05 -4.69 13.21
C ALA A 92 4.26 -5.19 14.64
N ALA A 93 3.60 -4.58 15.62
CA ALA A 93 3.67 -5.02 17.02
C ALA A 93 3.27 -6.50 17.16
N TRP A 94 2.20 -6.92 16.47
CA TRP A 94 1.78 -8.33 16.47
C TRP A 94 2.80 -9.26 15.82
N LEU A 95 3.30 -8.94 14.61
CA LEU A 95 4.27 -9.77 13.89
C LEU A 95 5.62 -9.89 14.62
N GLU A 96 5.99 -8.89 15.42
CA GLU A 96 7.19 -8.88 16.25
C GLU A 96 7.00 -9.60 17.61
N GLY A 97 5.78 -9.99 17.96
CA GLY A 97 5.46 -10.59 19.25
C GLY A 97 5.36 -9.58 20.41
N ASN A 98 5.32 -8.28 20.09
CA ASN A 98 5.22 -7.17 21.04
C ASN A 98 3.78 -6.71 21.28
N GLY A 99 2.80 -7.32 20.62
CA GLY A 99 1.38 -6.94 20.69
C GLY A 99 0.43 -8.10 20.42
N ALA A 100 -0.82 -7.93 20.85
CA ALA A 100 -1.90 -8.87 20.54
C ALA A 100 -2.27 -8.80 19.05
N ILE A 101 -2.85 -9.88 18.53
CA ILE A 101 -3.40 -9.89 17.18
C ILE A 101 -4.55 -8.87 17.05
N PRO A 102 -4.51 -7.95 16.07
CA PRO A 102 -5.61 -7.04 15.80
C PRO A 102 -6.95 -7.75 15.55
N GLU A 103 -8.04 -7.23 16.10
CA GLU A 103 -9.40 -7.79 15.92
C GLU A 103 -9.81 -7.87 14.45
N THR A 104 -9.39 -6.88 13.65
CA THR A 104 -9.63 -6.86 12.19
C THR A 104 -8.97 -8.01 11.45
N ILE A 105 -7.88 -8.57 11.98
CA ILE A 105 -7.23 -9.77 11.43
C ILE A 105 -8.00 -11.02 11.85
N VAL A 106 -8.42 -11.11 13.12
CA VAL A 106 -9.18 -12.26 13.64
C VAL A 106 -10.53 -12.40 12.94
N ALA A 107 -11.16 -11.28 12.57
CA ALA A 107 -12.45 -11.25 11.89
C ALA A 107 -12.42 -11.89 10.48
N VAL A 108 -11.25 -12.02 9.86
CA VAL A 108 -11.10 -12.56 8.50
C VAL A 108 -10.39 -13.91 8.55
N GLN A 109 -11.11 -14.96 8.16
CA GLN A 109 -10.58 -16.32 8.13
C GLN A 109 -9.32 -16.42 7.26
N GLY A 110 -8.23 -16.95 7.81
CA GLY A 110 -6.98 -17.17 7.08
C GLY A 110 -6.09 -15.92 6.92
N LEU A 111 -6.53 -14.74 7.37
CA LEU A 111 -5.77 -13.50 7.18
C LEU A 111 -4.50 -13.47 8.04
N ALA A 112 -4.53 -14.04 9.23
CA ALA A 112 -3.37 -14.14 10.11
C ALA A 112 -2.24 -14.94 9.44
N GLU A 113 -2.57 -16.13 8.93
CA GLU A 113 -1.62 -17.01 8.25
C GLU A 113 -1.08 -16.36 6.97
N ASN A 114 -1.94 -15.64 6.24
CA ASN A 114 -1.57 -14.90 5.03
C ASN A 114 -0.57 -13.78 5.35
N LEU A 115 -0.84 -12.94 6.36
CA LEU A 115 0.07 -11.86 6.77
C LEU A 115 1.42 -12.39 7.27
N GLN A 116 1.42 -13.49 8.03
CA GLN A 116 2.66 -14.14 8.46
C GLN A 116 3.46 -14.71 7.26
N LEU A 117 2.77 -15.25 6.25
CA LEU A 117 3.41 -15.66 5.00
C LEU A 117 4.03 -14.47 4.26
N GLN A 118 3.29 -13.36 4.15
CA GLN A 118 3.77 -12.14 3.50
C GLN A 118 4.99 -11.55 4.22
N ASP A 119 5.02 -11.52 5.56
CA ASP A 119 6.19 -11.10 6.34
C ASP A 119 7.42 -11.97 6.04
N ARG A 120 7.26 -13.30 6.05
CA ARG A 120 8.37 -14.22 5.70
C ARG A 120 8.89 -13.98 4.29
N VAL A 121 8.00 -13.79 3.32
CA VAL A 121 8.37 -13.50 1.92
C VAL A 121 9.07 -12.15 1.82
N ALA A 122 8.55 -11.11 2.48
CA ALA A 122 9.15 -9.77 2.49
C ALA A 122 10.58 -9.79 3.06
N ARG A 123 10.82 -10.53 4.15
CA ARG A 123 12.16 -10.71 4.73
C ARG A 123 13.12 -11.42 3.78
N ARG A 124 12.68 -12.48 3.09
CA ARG A 124 13.48 -13.17 2.06
C ARG A 124 13.84 -12.25 0.91
N MET A 125 12.87 -11.53 0.36
CA MET A 125 13.09 -10.56 -0.71
C MET A 125 14.04 -9.43 -0.26
N LYS A 126 13.92 -8.94 0.98
CA LYS A 126 14.84 -7.95 1.54
C LYS A 126 16.28 -8.46 1.58
N ASN A 127 16.49 -9.69 2.08
CA ASN A 127 17.81 -10.31 2.14
C ASN A 127 18.38 -10.56 0.74
N PHE A 128 17.57 -11.08 -0.18
CA PHE A 128 17.94 -11.28 -1.58
C PHE A 128 18.44 -9.97 -2.18
N ARG A 129 17.66 -8.88 -2.03
CA ARG A 129 18.02 -7.56 -2.56
C ARG A 129 19.32 -7.02 -1.96
N HIS A 130 19.56 -7.25 -0.66
CA HIS A 130 20.77 -6.81 0.02
C HIS A 130 22.03 -7.55 -0.47
N ILE A 131 21.96 -8.87 -0.66
CA ILE A 131 23.07 -9.65 -1.22
C ILE A 131 23.40 -9.21 -2.66
N HIS A 132 22.41 -8.66 -3.38
CA HIS A 132 22.57 -8.07 -4.71
C HIS A 132 22.91 -6.57 -4.69
N GLY A 133 23.39 -6.03 -3.56
CA GLY A 133 23.95 -4.69 -3.47
C GLY A 133 22.97 -3.57 -3.13
N ALA A 134 21.75 -3.89 -2.69
CA ALA A 134 20.84 -2.85 -2.21
C ALA A 134 21.32 -2.21 -0.91
N LEU A 135 21.36 -0.88 -0.92
CA LEU A 135 21.67 -0.05 0.24
C LEU A 135 20.39 0.25 1.02
N SER A 136 20.48 0.17 2.34
CA SER A 136 19.48 0.74 3.25
C SER A 136 19.96 2.13 3.64
N LEU A 137 19.25 3.15 3.18
CA LEU A 137 19.51 4.53 3.56
C LEU A 137 18.46 4.92 4.59
N GLU A 138 18.91 5.22 5.81
CA GLU A 138 18.03 5.75 6.84
C GLU A 138 17.96 7.26 6.71
N THR A 139 16.75 7.78 6.57
CA THR A 139 16.45 9.22 6.59
C THR A 139 15.70 9.54 7.87
N ILE A 140 16.06 10.64 8.51
CA ILE A 140 15.30 11.14 9.65
C ILE A 140 14.02 11.78 9.08
N GLU A 141 12.86 11.19 9.39
CA GLU A 141 11.55 11.73 9.04
C GLU A 141 10.92 12.36 10.27
N ALA A 142 10.73 13.67 10.26
CA ALA A 142 10.03 14.37 11.32
C ALA A 142 8.51 14.23 11.14
N LYS A 143 7.81 13.89 12.23
CA LYS A 143 6.36 13.82 12.31
C LYS A 143 5.84 15.06 13.01
N LEU A 144 4.87 15.73 12.40
CA LEU A 144 4.26 16.92 12.96
C LEU A 144 3.14 16.54 13.93
N VAL A 145 3.18 17.12 15.13
CA VAL A 145 2.13 16.98 16.13
C VAL A 145 1.27 18.24 16.09
N PHE A 146 -0.01 18.03 15.80
CA PHE A 146 -1.00 19.11 15.68
C PHE A 146 -1.82 19.26 16.98
N ASP A 147 -2.18 20.51 17.29
CA ASP A 147 -3.19 20.88 18.29
C ASP A 147 -4.25 21.73 17.57
N GLY A 148 -5.37 21.09 17.19
CA GLY A 148 -6.31 21.65 16.21
C GLY A 148 -5.61 21.90 14.86
N ASP A 149 -5.76 23.11 14.32
CA ASP A 149 -5.15 23.53 13.06
C ASP A 149 -3.73 24.09 13.22
N GLN A 150 -3.15 24.05 14.42
CA GLN A 150 -1.81 24.57 14.70
C GLN A 150 -0.79 23.45 14.91
N ILE A 151 0.40 23.63 14.33
CA ILE A 151 1.55 22.77 14.60
C ILE A 151 2.09 23.11 15.98
N ARG A 152 2.12 22.11 16.87
CA ARG A 152 2.63 22.26 18.24
C ARG A 152 4.09 21.87 18.37
N THR A 153 4.50 20.76 17.76
CA THR A 153 5.88 20.25 17.82
C THR A 153 6.21 19.34 16.64
N LEU A 154 7.50 19.02 16.50
CA LEU A 154 8.04 17.96 15.64
C LEU A 154 8.50 16.79 16.53
N GLU A 155 8.20 15.57 16.12
CA GLU A 155 8.67 14.29 16.70
C GLU A 155 9.54 13.51 15.72
#